data_AF-A0A817KZG9-F1
#
_entry.id   AF-A0A817KZG9-F1
#
_cell.length_a   1.000
_cell.length_b   1.000
_cell.length_c   1.000
_cell.angle_alpha   90.00
_cell.angle_beta   90.00
_cell.angle_gamma   90.00
#
_symmetry.space_group_name_H-M   'P 1'
#
loop_
_entity.id
_entity.type
_entity.pdbx_description
1 polymer ?
#
loop_
_entity_poly.entity_id
_entity_poly.type
_entity_poly.pdbx_seq_one_letter_code
_entity_poly.pdbx_strand_id
1 'polypeptide(L)'
;MKNGAEYENTDENLSNTTDSIYKSSLFHGQNQNPEKVALLNDSASSSDTEQSPYEEVAVNISNTDDPNTLCLTFRSMLIGILLGCIMAFTSQFFAFRTSPLDLNIGILVLISYMIVELMSKILPNRIFNITINPGPFTMKEYALITIMASSGLRTYEGIETLTIRRFHFKYNLGHFNSVLFLLIVHALAISFSGILKRYLIWPGFMIWPKTLMTCSLILTLIHENEFTEDHSRWKITRLKFFWLIVLCQFLWYWLPGYIFPLLSFFSLICIMSPKNVVLSQVTGACGLGFGAIEFDWKAWVAYLDTPILVPFW
;
A
#
# COMPACT_ATOMS: atom_id res chain seq x y z
N MET A 1 19.78 14.50 26.01
CA MET A 1 19.92 14.91 27.43
C MET A 1 18.72 15.77 27.79
N LYS A 2 17.91 15.26 28.74
CA LYS A 2 16.79 15.89 29.47
C LYS A 2 15.69 16.57 28.66
N ASN A 3 14.62 15.82 28.35
CA ASN A 3 13.19 16.22 28.32
C ASN A 3 12.27 15.03 27.96
N GLY A 4 12.55 13.82 28.49
CA GLY A 4 11.78 12.59 28.19
C GLY A 4 10.93 12.05 29.34
N ALA A 5 11.08 12.57 30.57
CA ALA A 5 10.54 11.94 31.78
C ALA A 5 9.12 12.42 32.16
N GLU A 6 8.56 13.42 31.47
CA GLU A 6 7.25 14.01 31.82
C GLU A 6 6.08 13.37 31.04
N TYR A 7 6.34 12.78 29.86
CA TYR A 7 5.32 12.05 29.08
C TYR A 7 5.12 10.61 29.60
N GLU A 8 6.19 9.98 30.08
CA GLU A 8 6.19 8.59 30.55
C GLU A 8 5.26 8.35 31.76
N ASN A 9 5.15 9.34 32.67
CA ASN A 9 4.30 9.25 33.87
C ASN A 9 2.80 9.41 33.59
N THR A 10 2.41 10.02 32.46
CA THR A 10 0.98 10.26 32.15
C THR A 10 0.38 9.03 31.45
N ASP A 11 1.18 8.36 30.62
CA ASP A 11 0.80 7.14 29.91
C ASP A 11 0.79 5.91 30.84
N GLU A 12 1.69 5.85 31.84
CA GLU A 12 1.70 4.80 32.87
C GLU A 12 0.41 4.80 33.70
N ASN A 13 -0.16 5.97 33.99
CA ASN A 13 -1.39 6.06 34.78
C ASN A 13 -2.64 5.71 33.95
N LEU A 14 -2.62 5.97 32.64
CA LEU A 14 -3.71 5.61 31.74
C LEU A 14 -3.72 4.09 31.48
N SER A 15 -2.56 3.49 31.19
CA SER A 15 -2.41 2.04 30.96
C SER A 15 -2.82 1.22 32.19
N ASN A 16 -2.36 1.62 33.39
CA ASN A 16 -2.70 0.98 34.66
C ASN A 16 -4.20 1.01 34.97
N THR A 17 -4.90 2.07 34.54
CA THR A 17 -6.36 2.20 34.77
C THR A 17 -7.16 1.29 33.85
N THR A 18 -6.81 1.24 32.55
CA THR A 18 -7.42 0.31 31.58
C THR A 18 -7.16 -1.15 31.92
N ASP A 19 -5.94 -1.50 32.35
CA ASP A 19 -5.59 -2.86 32.76
C ASP A 19 -6.39 -3.36 33.96
N SER A 20 -6.68 -2.47 34.92
CA SER A 20 -7.52 -2.83 36.08
C SER A 20 -8.98 -3.10 35.69
N ILE A 21 -9.48 -2.38 34.67
CA ILE A 21 -10.87 -2.51 34.19
C ILE A 21 -11.03 -3.79 33.37
N TYR A 22 -10.07 -4.11 32.49
CA TYR A 22 -10.03 -5.37 31.72
C TYR A 22 -9.85 -6.59 32.63
N LYS A 23 -9.01 -6.51 33.66
CA LYS A 23 -8.86 -7.56 34.68
C LYS A 23 -10.05 -7.70 35.62
N SER A 24 -11.00 -6.76 35.67
CA SER A 24 -12.23 -6.93 36.47
C SER A 24 -13.35 -7.61 35.69
N SER A 25 -13.40 -7.44 34.37
CA SER A 25 -14.46 -7.95 33.50
C SER A 25 -14.23 -9.39 33.02
N LEU A 26 -12.97 -9.85 32.95
CA LEU A 26 -12.59 -11.20 32.52
C LEU A 26 -12.74 -12.29 33.59
N PHE A 27 -12.97 -11.95 34.86
CA PHE A 27 -12.95 -12.92 35.98
C PHE A 27 -14.33 -13.33 36.50
N HIS A 28 -15.41 -12.93 35.84
CA HIS A 28 -16.76 -13.38 36.18
C HIS A 28 -17.07 -14.73 35.53
N GLY A 29 -16.45 -15.77 36.08
CA GLY A 29 -16.88 -17.16 35.89
C GLY A 29 -15.81 -18.05 35.25
N GLN A 30 -14.92 -18.60 36.08
CA GLN A 30 -14.53 -20.02 36.04
C GLN A 30 -13.50 -20.32 37.15
N ASN A 31 -13.80 -21.30 38.00
CA ASN A 31 -12.83 -21.94 38.89
C ASN A 31 -11.77 -22.64 38.02
N GLN A 32 -10.60 -22.03 37.83
CA GLN A 32 -9.45 -22.70 37.21
C GLN A 32 -8.20 -22.58 38.08
N ASN A 33 -7.44 -23.68 38.05
CA ASN A 33 -6.24 -23.98 38.83
C ASN A 33 -5.18 -22.84 38.75
N PRO A 34 -4.67 -22.30 39.88
CA PRO A 34 -3.78 -21.12 39.89
C PRO A 34 -2.49 -21.26 39.07
N GLU A 35 -1.95 -22.48 38.91
CA GLU A 35 -0.77 -22.73 38.08
C GLU A 35 -1.03 -22.57 36.57
N LYS A 36 -2.25 -22.90 36.09
CA LYS A 36 -2.62 -22.70 34.68
C LYS A 36 -2.86 -21.23 34.36
N VAL A 37 -3.39 -20.47 35.31
CA VAL A 37 -3.60 -19.03 35.16
C VAL A 37 -2.27 -18.27 35.15
N ALA A 38 -1.28 -18.72 35.93
CA ALA A 38 0.08 -18.14 35.91
C ALA A 38 0.79 -18.39 34.58
N LEU A 39 0.72 -19.62 34.03
CA LEU A 39 1.31 -19.93 32.73
C LEU A 39 0.60 -19.21 31.57
N LEU A 40 -0.73 -19.05 31.65
CA LEU A 40 -1.49 -18.26 30.68
C LEU A 40 -1.14 -16.77 30.77
N ASN A 41 -0.97 -16.22 31.98
CA ASN A 41 -0.54 -14.83 32.19
C ASN A 41 0.90 -14.58 31.77
N ASP A 42 1.82 -15.54 31.93
CA ASP A 42 3.19 -15.42 31.43
C ASP A 42 3.24 -15.52 29.89
N SER A 43 2.41 -16.38 29.28
CA SER A 43 2.29 -16.43 27.82
C SER A 43 1.61 -15.17 27.23
N ALA A 44 0.57 -14.65 27.88
CA ALA A 44 -0.14 -13.44 27.44
C ALA A 44 0.69 -12.16 27.65
N SER A 45 1.41 -12.04 28.78
CA SER A 45 2.29 -10.88 29.01
C SER A 45 3.53 -10.88 28.09
N SER A 46 4.00 -12.05 27.65
CA SER A 46 5.07 -12.14 26.65
C SER A 46 4.60 -11.86 25.21
N SER A 47 3.34 -12.19 24.85
CA SER A 47 2.78 -11.85 23.53
C SER A 47 2.42 -10.37 23.40
N ASP A 48 2.00 -9.74 24.50
CA ASP A 48 1.59 -8.32 24.50
C ASP A 48 2.80 -7.36 24.46
N THR A 49 3.99 -7.83 24.85
CA THR A 49 5.22 -7.01 24.85
C THR A 49 5.97 -6.99 23.51
N GLU A 50 5.71 -7.95 22.62
CA GLU A 50 6.26 -7.97 21.25
C GLU A 50 5.34 -7.31 20.21
N GLN A 51 4.11 -6.97 20.60
CA GLN A 51 3.14 -6.37 19.69
C GLN A 51 3.46 -4.90 19.42
N SER A 52 3.28 -4.46 18.17
CA SER A 52 3.54 -3.07 17.82
C SER A 52 2.61 -2.14 18.61
N PRO A 53 3.09 -0.97 19.11
CA PRO A 53 2.27 -0.03 19.87
C PRO A 53 1.15 0.61 19.04
N TYR A 54 1.24 0.53 17.70
CA TYR A 54 0.22 1.02 16.78
C TYR A 54 -0.77 -0.09 16.41
N GLU A 55 -2.04 0.13 16.72
CA GLU A 55 -3.11 -0.85 16.47
C GLU A 55 -3.21 -1.20 14.97
N GLU A 56 -3.01 -0.21 14.09
CA GLU A 56 -3.09 -0.42 12.64
C GLU A 56 -2.00 -1.36 12.13
N VAL A 57 -0.84 -1.40 12.78
CA VAL A 57 0.25 -2.30 12.44
C VAL A 57 -0.03 -3.69 13.03
N ALA A 58 -0.43 -3.72 14.31
CA ALA A 58 -0.75 -4.92 15.07
C ALA A 58 -1.85 -5.78 14.44
N VAL A 59 -2.85 -5.16 13.80
CA VAL A 59 -3.98 -5.86 13.15
C VAL A 59 -3.61 -6.40 11.76
N ASN A 60 -2.63 -5.79 11.09
CA ASN A 60 -2.30 -6.10 9.69
C ASN A 60 -1.04 -6.95 9.51
N ILE A 61 -0.23 -7.12 10.56
CA ILE A 61 1.03 -7.85 10.51
C ILE A 61 1.07 -8.85 11.66
N SER A 62 1.40 -10.11 11.35
CA SER A 62 1.66 -11.12 12.37
C SER A 62 3.04 -10.90 12.99
N ASN A 63 3.15 -11.03 14.32
CA ASN A 63 4.43 -10.96 15.03
C ASN A 63 5.32 -12.19 14.80
N THR A 64 4.72 -13.30 14.39
CA THR A 64 5.43 -14.55 14.17
C THR A 64 5.87 -14.66 12.72
N ASP A 65 7.18 -14.80 12.50
CA ASP A 65 7.76 -15.11 11.19
C ASP A 65 8.48 -16.47 11.21
N ASP A 66 8.27 -17.28 10.17
CA ASP A 66 9.07 -18.50 9.94
C ASP A 66 10.22 -18.20 8.97
N PRO A 67 11.49 -18.20 9.43
CA PRO A 67 12.64 -17.88 8.60
C PRO A 67 12.93 -18.93 7.51
N ASN A 68 12.37 -20.14 7.60
CA ASN A 68 12.63 -21.21 6.63
C ASN A 68 11.72 -21.15 5.40
N THR A 69 10.69 -20.30 5.42
CA THR A 69 9.78 -20.14 4.28
C THR A 69 10.50 -19.56 3.06
N LEU A 70 10.36 -20.24 1.92
CA LEU A 70 10.98 -19.84 0.67
C LEU A 70 10.38 -18.52 0.17
N CYS A 71 11.23 -17.52 -0.05
CA CYS A 71 10.81 -16.21 -0.58
C CYS A 71 11.18 -16.05 -2.07
N LEU A 72 12.43 -16.37 -2.41
CA LEU A 72 12.95 -16.29 -3.77
C LEU A 72 12.80 -17.64 -4.47
N THR A 73 11.80 -17.75 -5.33
CA THR A 73 11.57 -18.93 -6.16
C THR A 73 11.57 -18.53 -7.64
N PHE A 74 11.73 -19.51 -8.53
CA PHE A 74 11.72 -19.24 -9.96
C PHE A 74 10.39 -18.60 -10.41
N ARG A 75 9.26 -19.07 -9.87
CA ARG A 75 7.93 -18.51 -10.16
C ARG A 75 7.80 -17.06 -9.70
N SER A 76 8.26 -16.71 -8.49
CA SER A 76 8.16 -15.34 -7.99
C SER A 76 9.05 -14.38 -8.78
N MET A 77 10.26 -14.82 -9.15
CA MET A 77 11.14 -14.03 -10.00
C MET A 77 10.57 -13.84 -11.42
N LEU A 78 10.07 -14.90 -12.07
CA LEU A 78 9.52 -14.82 -13.42
C LEU A 78 8.30 -13.90 -13.47
N ILE A 79 7.33 -14.09 -12.56
CA ILE A 79 6.11 -13.27 -12.51
C ILE A 79 6.47 -11.82 -12.17
N GLY A 80 7.32 -11.59 -11.17
CA GLY A 80 7.73 -10.25 -10.75
C GLY A 80 8.42 -9.47 -11.86
N ILE A 81 9.34 -10.10 -12.61
CA ILE A 81 10.02 -9.46 -13.75
C ILE A 81 9.03 -9.18 -14.87
N LEU A 82 8.21 -10.15 -15.27
CA LEU A 82 7.27 -9.98 -16.39
C LEU A 82 6.25 -8.89 -16.09
N LEU A 83 5.64 -8.91 -14.90
CA LEU A 83 4.72 -7.86 -14.47
C LEU A 83 5.44 -6.51 -14.36
N GLY A 84 6.62 -6.46 -13.76
CA GLY A 84 7.41 -5.24 -13.67
C GLY A 84 7.71 -4.62 -15.04
N CYS A 85 8.09 -5.43 -16.04
CA CYS A 85 8.32 -4.97 -17.41
C CYS A 85 7.05 -4.43 -18.07
N ILE A 86 5.91 -5.14 -17.92
CA ILE A 86 4.63 -4.70 -18.47
C ILE A 86 4.22 -3.37 -17.84
N MET A 87 4.28 -3.27 -16.50
CA MET A 87 3.92 -2.05 -15.80
C MET A 87 4.85 -0.89 -16.18
N ALA A 88 6.17 -1.11 -16.21
CA ALA A 88 7.12 -0.06 -16.60
C ALA A 88 6.87 0.45 -18.02
N PHE A 89 6.58 -0.46 -18.96
CA PHE A 89 6.22 -0.08 -20.33
C PHE A 89 4.93 0.75 -20.36
N THR A 90 3.87 0.29 -19.69
CA THR A 90 2.58 0.96 -19.67
C THR A 90 2.66 2.35 -19.02
N SER A 91 3.31 2.44 -17.86
CA SER A 91 3.52 3.71 -17.14
C SER A 91 4.30 4.70 -18.00
N GLN A 92 5.44 4.27 -18.57
CA GLN A 92 6.27 5.15 -19.40
C GLN A 92 5.58 5.54 -20.72
N PHE A 93 4.77 4.66 -21.29
CA PHE A 93 4.00 4.95 -22.50
C PHE A 93 2.94 6.03 -22.27
N PHE A 94 2.25 6.01 -21.12
CA PHE A 94 1.23 7.00 -20.79
C PHE A 94 1.81 8.32 -20.24
N ALA A 95 3.07 8.34 -19.81
CA ALA A 95 3.75 9.52 -19.27
C ALA A 95 3.66 10.75 -20.19
N PHE A 96 3.83 10.56 -21.51
CA PHE A 96 3.84 11.66 -22.48
C PHE A 96 2.45 12.09 -22.95
N ARG A 97 1.37 11.56 -22.36
CA ARG A 97 0.02 12.03 -22.66
C ARG A 97 -0.28 13.31 -21.89
N THR A 98 -1.15 14.13 -22.49
CA THR A 98 -1.70 15.34 -21.86
C THR A 98 -2.44 15.07 -20.54
N SER A 99 -2.88 13.84 -20.34
CA SER A 99 -3.41 13.34 -19.07
C SER A 99 -2.70 12.02 -18.75
N PRO A 100 -1.65 12.04 -17.91
CA PRO A 100 -0.93 10.83 -17.52
C PRO A 100 -1.87 9.91 -16.75
N LEU A 101 -1.62 8.60 -16.88
CA LEU A 101 -2.36 7.55 -16.19
C LEU A 101 -1.41 6.86 -15.22
N ASP A 102 -1.62 7.09 -13.93
CA ASP A 102 -0.90 6.38 -12.87
C ASP A 102 -1.62 5.10 -12.49
N LEU A 103 -0.90 3.97 -12.56
CA LEU A 103 -1.45 2.68 -12.21
C LEU A 103 -1.39 2.49 -10.69
N ASN A 104 -2.48 1.99 -10.11
CA ASN A 104 -2.57 1.77 -8.67
C ASN A 104 -1.95 0.41 -8.28
N ILE A 105 -1.17 0.39 -7.18
CA ILE A 105 -0.55 -0.83 -6.66
C ILE A 105 -1.57 -1.92 -6.28
N GLY A 106 -2.78 -1.56 -5.85
CA GLY A 106 -3.83 -2.53 -5.53
C GLY A 106 -4.26 -3.38 -6.73
N ILE A 107 -4.34 -2.78 -7.93
CA ILE A 107 -4.66 -3.50 -9.17
C ILE A 107 -3.54 -4.49 -9.49
N LEU A 108 -2.28 -4.07 -9.31
CA LEU A 108 -1.13 -4.93 -9.51
C LEU A 108 -1.17 -6.16 -8.59
N VAL A 109 -1.50 -5.96 -7.31
CA VAL A 109 -1.61 -7.04 -6.34
C VAL A 109 -2.70 -8.03 -6.77
N LEU A 110 -3.91 -7.55 -7.11
CA LEU A 110 -5.01 -8.42 -7.59
C LEU A 110 -4.66 -9.23 -8.84
N ILE A 111 -4.06 -8.59 -9.84
CA ILE A 111 -3.62 -9.26 -11.08
C ILE A 111 -2.53 -10.29 -10.75
N SER A 112 -1.58 -9.93 -9.87
CA SER A 112 -0.55 -10.84 -9.43
C SER A 112 -1.13 -12.06 -8.73
N TYR A 113 -2.19 -11.91 -7.92
CA TYR A 113 -2.85 -13.05 -7.25
C TYR A 113 -3.42 -14.03 -8.28
N MET A 114 -4.16 -13.52 -9.27
CA MET A 114 -4.75 -14.33 -10.34
C MET A 114 -3.69 -15.09 -11.15
N ILE A 115 -2.59 -14.43 -11.51
CA ILE A 115 -1.50 -15.05 -12.27
C ILE A 115 -0.79 -16.12 -11.43
N VAL A 116 -0.55 -15.82 -10.16
CA VAL A 116 0.10 -16.76 -9.23
C VAL A 116 -0.73 -18.02 -9.06
N GLU A 117 -2.04 -17.90 -8.80
CA GLU A 117 -2.91 -19.06 -8.60
C GLU A 117 -3.06 -19.90 -9.89
N LEU A 118 -3.08 -19.23 -11.04
CA LEU A 118 -3.08 -19.90 -12.34
C LEU A 118 -1.75 -20.64 -12.57
N MET A 119 -0.62 -19.97 -12.30
CA MET A 119 0.70 -20.54 -12.50
C MET A 119 0.99 -21.68 -11.51
N SER A 120 0.49 -21.63 -10.28
CA SER A 120 0.66 -22.72 -9.31
C SER A 120 -0.04 -24.01 -9.75
N LYS A 121 -1.11 -23.90 -10.55
CA LYS A 121 -1.85 -25.05 -11.12
C LYS A 121 -1.21 -25.57 -12.42
N ILE A 122 -0.56 -24.71 -13.20
CA ILE A 122 0.01 -25.06 -14.53
C ILE A 122 1.44 -25.59 -14.42
N LEU A 123 2.25 -25.09 -13.46
CA LEU A 123 3.68 -25.38 -13.43
C LEU A 123 3.98 -26.80 -12.91
N PRO A 124 4.80 -27.59 -13.63
CA PRO A 124 5.25 -28.89 -13.14
C PRO A 124 6.19 -28.75 -11.93
N ASN A 125 6.10 -29.70 -10.99
CA ASN A 125 6.85 -29.66 -9.74
C ASN A 125 8.37 -29.72 -9.93
N ARG A 126 8.84 -30.48 -10.92
CA ARG A 126 10.27 -30.67 -11.17
C ARG A 126 10.53 -30.81 -12.67
N ILE A 127 11.53 -30.08 -13.17
CA ILE A 127 12.06 -30.27 -14.53
C ILE A 127 13.57 -30.46 -14.40
N PHE A 128 14.12 -31.52 -15.00
CA PHE A 128 15.57 -31.80 -15.02
C PHE A 128 16.27 -31.65 -13.66
N ASN A 129 15.72 -32.27 -12.61
CA ASN A 129 16.17 -32.20 -11.21
C ASN A 129 16.04 -30.85 -10.47
N ILE A 130 15.64 -29.77 -11.14
CA ILE A 130 15.36 -28.46 -10.53
C ILE A 130 13.90 -28.42 -10.08
N THR A 131 13.67 -28.13 -8.79
CA THR A 131 12.32 -27.92 -8.24
C THR A 131 11.85 -26.53 -8.63
N ILE A 132 10.96 -26.45 -9.62
CA ILE A 132 10.44 -25.17 -10.12
C ILE A 132 9.24 -24.71 -9.28
N ASN A 133 8.45 -25.68 -8.79
CA ASN A 133 7.30 -25.42 -7.93
C ASN A 133 7.51 -26.13 -6.58
N PRO A 134 8.00 -25.41 -5.56
CA PRO A 134 8.34 -26.02 -4.27
C PRO A 134 7.12 -26.32 -3.38
N GLY A 135 5.89 -25.98 -3.81
CA GLY A 135 4.67 -26.27 -3.06
C GLY A 135 3.64 -25.14 -3.11
N PRO A 136 2.72 -25.04 -2.13
CA PRO A 136 1.73 -23.98 -2.08
C PRO A 136 2.39 -22.60 -2.07
N PHE A 137 1.65 -21.59 -2.53
CA PHE A 137 2.18 -20.25 -2.65
C PHE A 137 2.29 -19.56 -1.28
N THR A 138 3.46 -19.03 -0.96
CA THR A 138 3.73 -18.41 0.35
C THR A 138 3.50 -16.91 0.31
N MET A 139 3.20 -16.31 1.47
CA MET A 139 3.06 -14.85 1.61
C MET A 139 4.35 -14.11 1.23
N LYS A 140 5.52 -14.68 1.52
CA LYS A 140 6.83 -14.08 1.19
C LYS A 140 7.08 -14.00 -0.30
N GLU A 141 6.78 -15.06 -1.05
CA GLU A 141 6.86 -15.03 -2.52
C GLU A 141 5.94 -13.97 -3.11
N TYR A 142 4.73 -13.80 -2.54
CA TYR A 142 3.79 -12.79 -3.00
C TYR A 142 4.27 -11.36 -2.74
N ALA A 143 4.79 -11.12 -1.53
CA ALA A 143 5.37 -9.84 -1.17
C ALA A 143 6.55 -9.51 -2.09
N LEU A 144 7.40 -10.49 -2.41
CA LEU A 144 8.51 -10.31 -3.34
C LEU A 144 8.05 -9.94 -4.75
N ILE A 145 7.05 -10.64 -5.30
CA ILE A 145 6.47 -10.31 -6.62
C ILE A 145 5.93 -8.87 -6.60
N THR A 146 5.20 -8.51 -5.55
CA THR A 146 4.61 -7.18 -5.42
C THR A 146 5.69 -6.10 -5.38
N ILE A 147 6.76 -6.30 -4.60
CA ILE A 147 7.89 -5.37 -4.54
C ILE A 147 8.56 -5.24 -5.92
N MET A 148 8.86 -6.37 -6.58
CA MET A 148 9.49 -6.36 -7.90
C MET A 148 8.63 -5.68 -8.97
N ALA A 149 7.34 -5.96 -9.01
CA ALA A 149 6.47 -5.37 -10.01
C ALA A 149 6.09 -3.91 -9.69
N SER A 150 6.10 -3.53 -8.41
CA SER A 150 5.83 -2.16 -7.98
C SER A 150 6.87 -1.16 -8.50
N SER A 151 8.10 -1.60 -8.77
CA SER A 151 9.13 -0.72 -9.35
C SER A 151 8.78 -0.23 -10.76
N GLY A 152 7.84 -0.89 -11.45
CA GLY A 152 7.34 -0.48 -12.76
C GLY A 152 6.11 0.44 -12.73
N LEU A 153 5.55 0.75 -11.55
CA LEU A 153 4.34 1.57 -11.44
C LEU A 153 4.56 3.06 -11.71
N ARG A 154 5.81 3.53 -11.60
CA ARG A 154 6.16 4.94 -11.79
C ARG A 154 6.95 5.13 -13.07
N THR A 155 6.77 6.30 -13.66
CA THR A 155 7.58 6.79 -14.77
C THR A 155 9.01 7.02 -14.31
N TYR A 156 9.96 6.86 -15.21
CA TYR A 156 11.36 7.10 -14.87
C TYR A 156 11.76 8.52 -15.23
N GLU A 157 11.92 9.36 -14.20
CA GLU A 157 12.30 10.78 -14.28
C GLU A 157 13.55 11.05 -15.15
N GLY A 158 14.47 10.08 -15.22
CA GLY A 158 15.65 10.16 -16.08
C GLY A 158 15.33 10.27 -17.57
N ILE A 159 14.21 9.68 -18.02
CA ILE A 159 13.77 9.74 -19.42
C ILE A 159 13.30 11.16 -19.77
N GLU A 160 12.64 11.86 -18.85
CA GLU A 160 12.23 13.25 -19.07
C GLU A 160 13.45 14.16 -19.23
N THR A 161 14.46 13.98 -18.39
CA THR A 161 15.73 14.71 -18.48
C THR A 161 16.42 14.49 -19.85
N LEU A 162 16.45 13.24 -20.34
CA LEU A 162 16.99 12.94 -21.67
C LEU A 162 16.15 13.56 -22.80
N THR A 163 14.83 13.54 -22.64
CA THR A 163 13.87 14.14 -23.59
C THR A 163 14.09 15.65 -23.69
N ILE A 164 14.14 16.36 -22.57
CA ILE A 164 14.39 17.81 -22.52
C ILE A 164 15.74 18.14 -23.16
N ARG A 165 16.79 17.39 -22.83
CA ARG A 165 18.11 17.58 -23.44
C ARG A 165 18.08 17.44 -24.97
N ARG A 166 17.34 16.45 -25.47
CA ARG A 166 17.23 16.17 -26.90
C ARG A 166 16.41 17.22 -27.63
N PHE A 167 15.25 17.61 -27.10
CA PHE A 167 14.33 18.53 -27.77
C PHE A 167 14.70 20.00 -27.57
N HIS A 168 15.08 20.39 -26.35
CA HIS A 168 15.37 21.78 -26.01
C HIS A 168 16.81 22.17 -26.36
N PHE A 169 17.79 21.36 -25.93
CA PHE A 169 19.21 21.66 -26.11
C PHE A 169 19.82 21.06 -27.40
N LYS A 170 19.02 20.32 -28.19
CA LYS A 170 19.42 19.68 -29.46
C LYS A 170 20.69 18.81 -29.35
N TYR A 171 20.97 18.29 -28.15
CA TYR A 171 22.14 17.46 -27.89
C TYR A 171 21.71 16.00 -27.76
N ASN A 172 22.20 15.15 -28.65
CA ASN A 172 21.94 13.72 -28.61
C ASN A 172 23.08 12.99 -27.90
N LEU A 173 22.84 12.43 -26.70
CA LEU A 173 23.65 11.32 -26.22
C LEU A 173 23.18 10.09 -27.01
N GLY A 174 24.06 9.46 -27.79
CA GLY A 174 23.73 8.19 -28.47
C GLY A 174 23.06 7.18 -27.53
N HIS A 175 22.28 6.24 -28.08
CA HIS A 175 21.43 5.33 -27.31
C HIS A 175 22.17 4.59 -26.18
N PHE A 176 23.38 4.12 -26.45
CA PHE A 176 24.22 3.44 -25.45
C PHE A 176 24.55 4.34 -24.24
N ASN A 177 24.97 5.58 -24.50
CA ASN A 177 25.30 6.54 -23.45
C ASN A 177 24.06 6.96 -22.67
N SER A 178 22.90 7.01 -23.33
CA SER A 178 21.61 7.26 -22.67
C SER A 178 21.28 6.14 -21.69
N VAL A 179 21.34 4.87 -22.11
CA VAL A 179 21.09 3.73 -21.21
C VAL A 179 22.08 3.70 -20.04
N LEU A 180 23.38 3.93 -20.30
CA LEU A 180 24.39 3.99 -19.26
C LEU A 180 24.12 5.12 -18.24
N PHE A 181 23.73 6.30 -18.72
CA PHE A 181 23.34 7.42 -17.87
C PHE A 181 22.16 7.06 -16.96
N LEU A 182 21.10 6.45 -17.52
CA LEU A 182 19.95 6.01 -16.74
C LEU A 182 20.33 4.96 -15.68
N LEU A 183 21.20 4.00 -16.03
CA LEU A 183 21.69 3.01 -15.08
C LEU A 183 22.48 3.64 -13.92
N ILE A 184 23.34 4.62 -14.20
CA ILE A 184 24.14 5.31 -13.17
C ILE A 184 23.23 6.09 -12.22
N VAL A 185 22.27 6.85 -12.76
CA VAL A 185 21.31 7.62 -11.95
C VAL A 185 20.48 6.69 -11.06
N HIS A 186 20.04 5.54 -11.59
CA HIS A 186 19.28 4.57 -10.80
C HIS A 186 20.13 3.87 -9.72
N ALA A 187 21.37 3.48 -10.04
CA ALA A 187 22.29 2.90 -9.06
C ALA A 187 22.62 3.88 -7.92
N LEU A 188 22.77 5.17 -8.24
CA LEU A 188 22.95 6.22 -7.25
C LEU A 188 21.73 6.34 -6.33
N ALA A 189 20.51 6.34 -6.90
CA ALA A 189 19.28 6.41 -6.11
C ALA A 189 19.13 5.22 -5.15
N ILE A 190 19.41 3.99 -5.61
CA ILE A 190 19.38 2.78 -4.76
C ILE A 190 20.42 2.89 -3.64
N SER A 191 21.61 3.43 -3.94
CA SER A 191 22.68 3.62 -2.95
C SER A 191 22.26 4.59 -1.84
N PHE A 192 21.65 5.72 -2.18
CA PHE A 192 21.10 6.67 -1.20
C PHE A 192 19.98 6.07 -0.36
N SER A 193 19.07 5.30 -0.97
CA SER A 193 18.02 4.57 -0.26
C SER A 193 18.59 3.59 0.78
N GLY A 194 19.66 2.88 0.43
CA GLY A 194 20.35 1.96 1.34
C GLY A 194 20.93 2.64 2.60
N ILE A 195 21.48 3.86 2.45
CA ILE A 195 22.01 4.64 3.57
C ILE A 195 20.87 5.13 4.47
N LEU A 196 19.77 5.58 3.88
CA LEU A 196 18.60 6.11 4.61
C LEU A 196 17.79 5.01 5.31
N LYS A 197 17.87 3.75 4.86
CA LYS A 197 17.17 2.61 5.46
C LYS A 197 17.33 2.57 6.99
N ARG A 198 18.53 2.78 7.52
CA ARG A 198 18.81 2.75 8.97
C ARG A 198 17.99 3.78 9.76
N TYR A 199 17.72 4.94 9.16
CA TYR A 199 17.03 6.05 9.82
C TYR A 199 15.52 6.07 9.53
N LEU A 200 15.09 5.56 8.38
CA LEU A 200 13.69 5.62 7.94
C LEU A 200 12.90 4.32 8.15
N ILE A 201 13.56 3.17 8.28
CA ILE A 201 12.88 1.86 8.26
C ILE A 201 13.07 1.09 9.57
N TRP A 202 14.26 1.11 10.17
CA TRP A 202 14.54 0.35 11.40
C TRP A 202 13.90 0.92 12.68
N PRO A 203 13.68 2.23 12.84
CA PRO A 203 13.00 2.73 14.05
C PRO A 203 11.54 2.29 14.10
N GLY A 204 11.13 1.63 15.18
CA GLY A 204 9.77 1.08 15.33
C GLY A 204 8.65 2.11 15.44
N PHE A 205 8.98 3.39 15.71
CA PHE A 205 8.01 4.49 15.71
C PHE A 205 7.71 5.05 14.30
N MET A 206 8.43 4.60 13.26
CA MET A 206 8.20 5.07 11.89
C MET A 206 7.18 4.18 11.17
N ILE A 207 5.99 4.72 10.91
CA ILE A 207 4.91 4.01 10.21
C ILE A 207 4.86 4.42 8.75
N TRP A 208 4.61 3.45 7.86
CA TRP A 208 4.43 3.67 6.42
C TRP A 208 3.03 3.25 5.95
N PRO A 209 2.01 4.13 6.06
CA PRO A 209 0.61 3.74 5.84
C PRO A 209 0.33 3.21 4.43
N LYS A 210 0.95 3.78 3.39
CA LYS A 210 0.82 3.29 2.00
C LYS A 210 1.31 1.84 1.85
N THR A 211 2.37 1.48 2.58
CA THR A 211 2.91 0.11 2.59
C THR A 211 2.00 -0.82 3.40
N LEU A 212 1.46 -0.36 4.53
CA LEU A 212 0.52 -1.12 5.36
C LEU A 212 -0.73 -1.54 4.59
N MET A 213 -1.30 -0.65 3.75
CA MET A 213 -2.41 -1.01 2.87
C MET A 213 -2.05 -2.20 1.98
N THR A 214 -0.87 -2.15 1.36
CA THR A 214 -0.41 -3.19 0.45
C THR A 214 -0.23 -4.51 1.20
N CYS A 215 0.34 -4.48 2.40
CA CYS A 215 0.47 -5.64 3.28
C CYS A 215 -0.89 -6.21 3.70
N SER A 216 -1.84 -5.35 4.08
CA SER A 216 -3.20 -5.75 4.47
C SER A 216 -3.96 -6.42 3.33
N LEU A 217 -3.82 -5.90 2.10
CA LEU A 217 -4.43 -6.47 0.91
C LEU A 217 -3.81 -7.83 0.58
N ILE A 218 -2.49 -7.95 0.65
CA ILE A 218 -1.76 -9.22 0.51
C ILE A 218 -2.25 -10.25 1.53
N LEU A 219 -2.32 -9.86 2.81
CA LEU A 219 -2.74 -10.74 3.89
C LEU A 219 -4.18 -11.22 3.66
N THR A 220 -5.07 -10.30 3.29
CA THR A 220 -6.49 -10.60 3.05
C THR A 220 -6.70 -11.58 1.89
N LEU A 221 -5.88 -11.51 0.84
CA LEU A 221 -5.99 -12.42 -0.30
C LEU A 221 -5.44 -13.83 -0.02
N ILE A 222 -4.45 -13.96 0.86
CA ILE A 222 -3.79 -15.25 1.13
C ILE A 222 -4.43 -15.98 2.31
N HIS A 223 -4.76 -15.27 3.39
CA HIS A 223 -5.26 -15.86 4.63
C HIS A 223 -6.79 -15.77 4.75
N GLU A 224 -7.51 -16.03 3.67
CA GLU A 224 -8.99 -16.00 3.63
C GLU A 224 -9.62 -16.85 4.74
N ASN A 225 -8.95 -17.93 5.16
CA ASN A 225 -9.51 -18.95 6.05
C ASN A 225 -9.07 -18.87 7.52
N GLU A 226 -7.99 -18.14 7.85
CA GLU A 226 -7.46 -18.10 9.23
C GLU A 226 -8.14 -17.06 10.13
N PHE A 227 -8.67 -15.97 9.56
CA PHE A 227 -9.32 -14.91 10.35
C PHE A 227 -10.83 -15.14 10.58
N THR A 228 -11.28 -16.39 10.45
CA THR A 228 -12.65 -16.81 10.75
C THR A 228 -12.85 -17.09 12.24
N GLU A 229 -12.11 -16.41 13.13
CA GLU A 229 -12.32 -16.52 14.57
C GLU A 229 -13.38 -15.51 15.05
N ASP A 230 -14.45 -16.11 15.59
CA ASP A 230 -15.75 -15.70 16.13
C ASP A 230 -15.93 -14.36 16.91
N HIS A 231 -15.01 -13.40 16.88
CA HIS A 231 -15.09 -12.20 17.74
C HIS A 231 -15.47 -10.88 17.07
N SER A 232 -15.80 -10.87 15.77
CA SER A 232 -16.25 -9.66 15.07
C SER A 232 -17.78 -9.53 15.02
N ARG A 233 -18.31 -8.35 15.39
CA ARG A 233 -19.75 -7.99 15.22
C ARG A 233 -20.22 -8.03 13.76
N TRP A 234 -19.30 -8.05 12.80
CA TRP A 234 -19.59 -7.99 11.36
C TRP A 234 -19.43 -9.37 10.72
N LYS A 235 -20.53 -9.86 10.09
CA LYS A 235 -20.60 -11.19 9.44
C LYS A 235 -20.01 -11.23 8.02
N ILE A 236 -19.51 -10.11 7.50
CA ILE A 236 -19.02 -10.01 6.12
C ILE A 236 -17.52 -10.33 6.10
N THR A 237 -17.13 -11.36 5.35
CA THR A 237 -15.72 -11.69 5.08
C THR A 237 -15.00 -10.52 4.42
N ARG A 238 -13.72 -10.29 4.76
CA ARG A 238 -12.90 -9.19 4.21
C ARG A 238 -12.92 -9.14 2.67
N LEU A 239 -12.87 -10.29 2.00
CA LEU A 239 -12.95 -10.38 0.53
C LEU A 239 -14.31 -9.96 -0.03
N LYS A 240 -15.42 -10.32 0.64
CA LYS A 240 -16.77 -9.90 0.23
C LYS A 240 -16.95 -8.39 0.39
N PHE A 241 -16.42 -7.82 1.46
CA PHE A 241 -16.39 -6.38 1.66
C PHE A 241 -15.57 -5.66 0.59
N PHE A 242 -14.40 -6.19 0.25
CA PHE A 242 -13.58 -5.69 -0.86
C PHE A 242 -14.36 -5.64 -2.18
N TRP A 243 -15.00 -6.75 -2.58
CA TRP A 243 -15.77 -6.78 -3.82
C TRP A 243 -17.01 -5.88 -3.80
N LEU A 244 -17.65 -5.72 -2.65
CA LEU A 244 -18.75 -4.77 -2.47
C LEU A 244 -18.29 -3.33 -2.76
N ILE A 245 -17.17 -2.89 -2.17
CA ILE A 245 -16.62 -1.55 -2.40
C ILE A 245 -16.20 -1.38 -3.86
N VAL A 246 -15.54 -2.37 -4.47
CA VAL A 246 -15.16 -2.32 -5.88
C VAL A 246 -16.38 -2.13 -6.78
N LEU A 247 -17.48 -2.84 -6.52
CA LEU A 247 -18.71 -2.69 -7.28
C LEU A 247 -19.39 -1.34 -7.04
N CYS A 248 -19.45 -0.86 -5.80
CA CYS A 248 -19.95 0.46 -5.47
C CYS A 248 -19.14 1.57 -6.18
N GLN A 249 -17.82 1.48 -6.16
CA GLN A 249 -16.93 2.44 -6.83
C GLN A 249 -17.06 2.35 -8.35
N PHE A 250 -17.17 1.15 -8.91
CA PHE A 250 -17.40 0.95 -10.34
C PHE A 250 -18.70 1.61 -10.79
N LEU A 251 -19.79 1.43 -10.06
CA LEU A 251 -21.07 2.08 -10.34
C LEU A 251 -21.01 3.60 -10.13
N TRP A 252 -20.33 4.05 -9.07
CA TRP A 252 -20.16 5.47 -8.78
C TRP A 252 -19.40 6.17 -9.90
N TYR A 253 -18.38 5.56 -10.49
CA TYR A 253 -17.56 6.16 -11.56
C TYR A 253 -18.39 6.62 -12.78
N TRP A 254 -19.45 5.91 -13.13
CA TRP A 254 -20.33 6.28 -14.25
C TRP A 254 -21.12 7.57 -13.98
N LEU A 255 -21.39 7.88 -12.71
CA LEU A 255 -22.22 9.01 -12.32
C LEU A 255 -21.54 10.36 -12.61
N PRO A 256 -20.36 10.71 -12.04
CA PRO A 256 -19.66 11.95 -12.38
C PRO A 256 -18.95 11.85 -13.75
N GLY A 257 -18.64 10.64 -14.24
CA GLY A 257 -17.89 10.47 -15.49
C GLY A 257 -18.73 10.57 -16.76
N TYR A 258 -19.99 10.14 -16.74
CA TYR A 258 -20.82 10.05 -17.95
C TYR A 258 -22.23 10.63 -17.78
N ILE A 259 -22.92 10.33 -16.67
CA ILE A 259 -24.33 10.73 -16.49
C ILE A 259 -24.43 12.22 -16.16
N PHE A 260 -23.58 12.73 -15.26
CA PHE A 260 -23.60 14.12 -14.83
C PHE A 260 -22.17 14.68 -14.68
N PRO A 261 -21.52 15.09 -15.79
CA PRO A 261 -20.15 15.60 -15.78
C PRO A 261 -19.95 16.84 -14.89
N LEU A 262 -21.01 17.59 -14.63
CA LEU A 262 -20.97 18.78 -13.77
C LEU A 262 -20.75 18.43 -12.29
N LEU A 263 -20.92 17.16 -11.88
CA LEU A 263 -20.55 16.67 -10.54
C LEU A 263 -19.03 16.46 -10.39
N SER A 264 -18.30 16.30 -11.49
CA SER A 264 -16.85 16.10 -11.44
C SER A 264 -16.14 17.36 -10.93
N PHE A 265 -16.58 18.54 -11.37
CA PHE A 265 -16.06 19.83 -10.91
C PHE A 265 -17.19 20.83 -10.66
N PHE A 266 -17.60 20.97 -9.40
CA PHE A 266 -18.70 21.84 -8.99
C PHE A 266 -18.20 23.08 -8.27
N SER A 267 -18.09 24.20 -9.00
CA SER A 267 -17.74 25.50 -8.42
C SER A 267 -18.97 26.39 -8.30
N LEU A 268 -19.51 26.51 -7.09
CA LEU A 268 -20.66 27.37 -6.77
C LEU A 268 -20.41 28.83 -7.20
N ILE A 269 -19.18 29.29 -6.99
CA ILE A 269 -18.78 30.67 -7.23
C ILE A 269 -18.76 31.00 -8.74
N CYS A 270 -18.29 30.05 -9.57
CA CYS A 270 -18.37 30.16 -11.02
C CYS A 270 -19.81 30.13 -11.56
N ILE A 271 -20.72 29.38 -10.90
CA ILE A 271 -22.14 29.36 -11.25
C ILE A 271 -22.82 30.70 -10.92
N MET A 272 -22.47 31.32 -9.78
CA MET A 272 -23.07 32.59 -9.36
C MET A 272 -22.68 33.77 -10.26
N SER A 273 -21.45 33.80 -10.78
CA SER A 273 -20.98 34.89 -11.64
C SER A 273 -20.16 34.36 -12.83
N PRO A 274 -20.81 33.80 -13.87
CA PRO A 274 -20.13 33.09 -14.95
C PRO A 274 -19.33 33.99 -15.91
N LYS A 275 -19.59 35.31 -15.91
CA LYS A 275 -18.92 36.27 -16.83
C LYS A 275 -17.64 36.87 -16.26
N ASN A 276 -17.31 36.63 -15.00
CA ASN A 276 -16.15 37.24 -14.35
C ASN A 276 -14.89 36.38 -14.58
N VAL A 277 -13.98 36.90 -15.40
CA VAL A 277 -12.73 36.21 -15.77
C VAL A 277 -11.82 36.02 -14.56
N VAL A 278 -11.73 36.99 -13.64
CA VAL A 278 -10.89 36.88 -12.44
C VAL A 278 -11.40 35.76 -11.54
N LEU A 279 -12.71 35.69 -11.37
CA LEU A 279 -13.34 34.66 -10.55
C LEU A 279 -13.17 33.27 -11.17
N SER A 280 -13.30 33.15 -12.50
CA SER A 280 -13.06 31.91 -13.22
C SER A 280 -11.61 31.42 -13.11
N GLN A 281 -10.63 32.33 -13.05
CA GLN A 281 -9.22 31.96 -12.81
C GLN A 281 -8.96 31.50 -11.37
N VAL A 282 -9.68 32.04 -10.39
CA VAL A 282 -9.51 31.64 -8.97
C VAL A 282 -10.25 30.35 -8.64
N THR A 283 -11.48 30.18 -9.13
CA THR A 283 -12.39 29.11 -8.69
C THR A 283 -12.81 28.14 -9.80
N GLY A 284 -12.34 28.32 -11.03
CA GLY A 284 -12.75 27.53 -12.19
C GLY A 284 -11.93 26.25 -12.41
N ALA A 285 -12.45 25.38 -13.27
CA ALA A 285 -11.87 24.07 -13.60
C ALA A 285 -10.50 24.16 -14.31
N CYS A 286 -10.23 25.26 -15.01
CA CYS A 286 -8.93 25.57 -15.61
C CYS A 286 -8.14 26.60 -14.79
N GLY A 287 -8.61 26.94 -13.60
CA GLY A 287 -8.03 27.93 -12.69
C GLY A 287 -7.45 27.27 -11.43
N LEU A 288 -7.36 28.04 -10.35
CA LEU A 288 -6.78 27.59 -9.07
C LEU A 288 -7.68 26.59 -8.31
N GLY A 289 -8.95 26.45 -8.70
CA GLY A 289 -9.91 25.52 -8.07
C GLY A 289 -10.36 25.87 -6.65
N PHE A 290 -10.15 27.11 -6.20
CA PHE A 290 -10.52 27.51 -4.84
C PHE A 290 -12.04 27.47 -4.63
N GLY A 291 -12.51 26.75 -3.60
CA GLY A 291 -13.94 26.60 -3.30
C GLY A 291 -14.73 25.75 -4.30
N ALA A 292 -14.05 25.02 -5.20
CA ALA A 292 -14.68 23.98 -6.00
C ALA A 292 -14.86 22.71 -5.16
N ILE A 293 -16.03 22.08 -5.31
CA ILE A 293 -16.35 20.79 -4.71
C ILE A 293 -16.31 19.77 -5.84
N GLU A 294 -15.51 18.73 -5.68
CA GLU A 294 -15.42 17.65 -6.66
C GLU A 294 -16.08 16.40 -6.07
N PHE A 295 -16.97 15.75 -6.82
CA PHE A 295 -17.55 14.45 -6.41
C PHE A 295 -16.90 13.27 -7.13
N ASP A 296 -15.90 13.54 -7.98
CA ASP A 296 -15.11 12.51 -8.66
C ASP A 296 -13.92 12.07 -7.79
N TRP A 297 -13.98 10.84 -7.30
CA TRP A 297 -12.91 10.22 -6.51
C TRP A 297 -11.54 10.23 -7.23
N LYS A 298 -11.53 10.13 -8.57
CA LYS A 298 -10.28 10.17 -9.34
C LYS A 298 -9.58 11.52 -9.20
N ALA A 299 -10.34 12.62 -9.24
CA ALA A 299 -9.79 13.96 -9.15
C ALA A 299 -9.17 14.20 -7.76
N TRP A 300 -9.84 13.77 -6.69
CA TRP A 300 -9.29 13.79 -5.33
C TRP A 300 -7.98 13.03 -5.21
N VAL A 301 -7.96 11.75 -5.64
CA VAL A 301 -6.78 10.89 -5.46
C VAL A 301 -5.60 11.31 -6.34
N ALA A 302 -5.85 11.90 -7.50
CA ALA A 302 -4.79 12.34 -8.40
C ALA A 302 -3.94 13.49 -7.81
N TYR A 303 -4.53 14.37 -6.99
CA TYR A 303 -3.84 15.54 -6.45
C TYR A 303 -3.49 15.42 -4.97
N LEU A 304 -4.32 14.75 -4.17
CA LEU A 304 -4.19 14.70 -2.70
C LEU A 304 -3.73 13.33 -2.18
N ASP A 305 -3.30 12.44 -3.08
CA ASP A 305 -3.08 11.02 -2.76
C ASP A 305 -4.36 10.39 -2.16
N THR A 306 -4.27 9.20 -1.58
CA THR A 306 -5.44 8.51 -1.00
C THR A 306 -5.68 8.99 0.44
N PRO A 307 -6.68 9.85 0.72
CA PRO A 307 -6.89 10.44 2.05
C PRO A 307 -7.34 9.41 3.09
N ILE A 308 -7.86 8.26 2.65
CA ILE A 308 -8.24 7.15 3.54
C ILE A 308 -7.00 6.47 4.15
N LEU A 309 -5.86 6.54 3.47
CA LEU A 309 -4.65 5.82 3.86
C LEU A 309 -3.71 6.65 4.72
N VAL A 310 -3.81 7.97 4.64
CA VAL A 310 -2.90 8.88 5.31
C VAL A 310 -3.59 9.38 6.57
N PRO A 311 -3.11 9.02 7.78
CA PRO A 311 -3.64 9.58 9.01
C PRO A 311 -3.62 11.10 8.98
N PHE A 312 -4.60 11.73 9.63
CA PHE A 312 -4.60 13.17 9.87
C PHE A 312 -3.53 13.48 10.93
N TRP A 313 -2.31 13.80 10.48
CA TRP A 313 -1.27 14.41 11.29
C TRP A 313 -1.11 15.89 10.96
#